data_AF-A0A1F4Q631-F1
#
_entry.id   AF-A0A1F4Q631-F1
#
_cell.length_a   1.000
_cell.length_b   1.000
_cell.length_c   1.000
_cell.angle_alpha   90.00
_cell.angle_beta   90.00
_cell.angle_gamma   90.00
#
_symmetry.space_group_name_H-M   'P 1'
#
loop_
_entity.id
_entity.type
_entity.pdbx_description
1 polymer ?
#
loop_
_entity_poly.entity_id
_entity_poly.type
_entity_poly.pdbx_seq_one_letter_code
_entity_poly.pdbx_strand_id
1 'polypeptide(L)'
;MPTKEEHFGNGLGQYGKHEYEGALVELGKAVALDAQFADAHLAIGHTLHKLKRLPESVEAIKKAIAINPGEPLYHTSLSTVFRDMGMIPEAEEEMAVSFQLQRGY
;
A
#
# COMPACT_ATOMS: atom_id res chain seq x y z
N MET A 1 4.45 0.58 -25.79
CA MET A 1 4.21 1.48 -24.64
C MET A 1 4.44 0.66 -23.38
N PRO A 2 5.05 1.22 -22.33
CA PRO A 2 5.27 0.53 -21.06
C PRO A 2 3.95 0.03 -20.47
N THR A 3 3.92 -1.17 -19.88
CA THR A 3 2.72 -1.75 -19.26
C THR A 3 2.60 -1.33 -17.79
N LYS A 4 1.44 -1.62 -17.18
CA LYS A 4 1.25 -1.41 -15.74
C LYS A 4 2.29 -2.18 -14.91
N GLU A 5 2.65 -3.40 -15.32
CA GLU A 5 3.63 -4.24 -14.64
C GLU A 5 5.05 -3.69 -14.80
N GLU A 6 5.39 -3.12 -15.96
CA GLU A 6 6.70 -2.49 -16.18
C GLU A 6 6.86 -1.26 -15.27
N HIS A 7 5.87 -0.37 -15.24
CA HIS A 7 5.86 0.77 -14.33
C HIS A 7 5.86 0.34 -12.86
N PHE A 8 5.13 -0.71 -12.51
CA PHE A 8 5.15 -1.26 -11.15
C PHE A 8 6.54 -1.78 -10.77
N GLY A 9 7.18 -2.57 -11.64
CA GLY A 9 8.54 -3.08 -11.43
C GLY A 9 9.57 -1.96 -11.29
N ASN A 10 9.48 -0.92 -12.13
CA ASN A 10 10.34 0.26 -12.02
C ASN A 10 10.13 1.00 -10.69
N GLY A 11 8.87 1.16 -10.27
CA GLY A 11 8.50 1.76 -8.99
C GLY A 11 9.08 1.00 -7.80
N LEU A 12 8.96 -0.33 -7.79
CA LEU A 12 9.56 -1.18 -6.76
C LEU A 12 11.10 -1.10 -6.76
N GLY A 13 11.71 -1.05 -7.94
CA GLY A 13 13.16 -0.87 -8.08
C GLY A 13 13.66 0.44 -7.48
N GLN A 14 12.94 1.54 -7.71
CA GLN A 14 13.26 2.85 -7.12
C GLN A 14 13.00 2.87 -5.61
N TYR A 15 11.92 2.24 -5.15
CA TYR A 15 11.66 2.07 -3.72
C TYR A 15 12.80 1.35 -3.01
N GLY A 16 13.33 0.26 -3.59
CA GLY A 16 14.48 -0.48 -3.06
C GLY A 16 15.77 0.34 -3.01
N LYS A 17 15.91 1.36 -3.85
CA LYS A 17 17.01 2.33 -3.83
C LYS A 17 16.77 3.53 -2.90
N HIS A 18 15.64 3.54 -2.19
CA HIS A 18 15.16 4.65 -1.36
C HIS A 18 14.85 5.94 -2.14
N GLU A 19 14.62 5.83 -3.46
CA GLU A 19 14.24 6.92 -4.36
C GLU A 19 12.72 7.10 -4.35
N TYR A 20 12.15 7.38 -3.18
CA TYR A 20 10.70 7.26 -2.94
C TYR A 20 9.84 8.19 -3.81
N GLU A 21 10.27 9.43 -4.07
CA GLU A 21 9.53 10.35 -4.94
C GLU A 21 9.45 9.81 -6.38
N GLY A 22 10.54 9.25 -6.90
CA GLY A 22 10.53 8.62 -8.21
C GLY A 22 9.68 7.35 -8.23
N ALA A 23 9.73 6.56 -7.16
CA ALA A 23 8.89 5.38 -7.01
C ALA A 23 7.39 5.74 -7.10
N LEU A 24 6.95 6.85 -6.47
CA LEU A 24 5.57 7.33 -6.59
C LEU A 24 5.20 7.69 -8.02
N VAL A 25 6.11 8.29 -8.79
CA VAL A 25 5.85 8.64 -10.19
C VAL A 25 5.60 7.38 -11.02
N GLU A 26 6.46 6.37 -10.88
CA GLU A 26 6.31 5.11 -11.63
C GLU A 26 5.09 4.31 -11.16
N LEU A 27 4.87 4.17 -9.86
CA LEU A 27 3.69 3.50 -9.32
C LEU A 27 2.38 4.23 -9.69
N GLY A 28 2.41 5.56 -9.75
CA GLY A 28 1.32 6.41 -10.23
C GLY A 28 0.93 6.11 -11.68
N LYS A 29 1.92 5.88 -12.55
CA LYS A 29 1.67 5.45 -13.94
C LYS A 29 1.06 4.04 -13.99
N ALA A 30 1.51 3.12 -13.14
CA ALA A 30 0.94 1.78 -13.07
C ALA A 30 -0.55 1.80 -12.71
N VAL A 31 -0.95 2.57 -11.69
CA VAL A 31 -2.38 2.70 -11.31
C VAL A 31 -3.19 3.55 -12.29
N ALA A 32 -2.57 4.42 -13.08
CA ALA A 32 -3.25 5.14 -14.15
C ALA A 32 -3.58 4.22 -15.34
N LEU A 33 -2.74 3.22 -15.60
CA LEU A 33 -2.99 2.19 -16.60
C LEU A 33 -3.99 1.13 -16.12
N ASP A 34 -4.00 0.83 -14.82
CA ASP A 34 -4.98 -0.05 -14.20
C ASP A 34 -5.30 0.39 -12.76
N ALA A 35 -6.46 1.02 -12.61
CA ALA A 35 -6.95 1.51 -11.32
C ALA A 35 -7.25 0.37 -10.33
N GLN A 36 -7.43 -0.87 -10.80
CA GLN A 36 -7.68 -2.05 -9.97
C GLN A 36 -6.40 -2.81 -9.63
N PHE A 37 -5.22 -2.23 -9.87
CA PHE A 37 -3.96 -2.87 -9.51
C PHE A 37 -3.68 -2.71 -8.00
N ALA A 38 -4.24 -3.63 -7.19
CA ALA A 38 -4.17 -3.56 -5.72
C ALA A 38 -2.74 -3.48 -5.18
N ASP A 39 -1.82 -4.29 -5.70
CA ASP A 39 -0.42 -4.29 -5.26
C ASP A 39 0.30 -2.98 -5.56
N ALA A 40 -0.06 -2.28 -6.65
CA ALA A 40 0.47 -0.95 -6.94
C ALA A 40 -0.04 0.08 -5.93
N HIS A 41 -1.33 0.04 -5.54
CA HIS A 41 -1.85 0.89 -4.46
C HIS A 41 -1.16 0.60 -3.11
N LEU A 42 -0.89 -0.68 -2.79
CA LEU A 42 -0.12 -1.04 -1.59
C LEU A 42 1.29 -0.45 -1.64
N ALA A 43 1.99 -0.60 -2.77
CA ALA A 43 3.35 -0.06 -2.94
C ALA A 43 3.38 1.47 -2.85
N ILE A 44 2.35 2.17 -3.35
CA ILE A 44 2.17 3.62 -3.16
C ILE A 44 2.02 3.93 -1.66
N GLY A 45 1.20 3.16 -0.96
CA GLY A 45 1.04 3.26 0.49
C GLY A 45 2.35 3.14 1.25
N HIS A 46 3.15 2.10 0.98
CA HIS A 46 4.46 1.91 1.60
C HIS A 46 5.43 3.04 1.26
N THR A 47 5.43 3.50 0.01
CA THR A 47 6.28 4.60 -0.44
C THR A 47 5.93 5.91 0.28
N LEU A 48 4.65 6.23 0.41
CA LEU A 48 4.16 7.39 1.17
C LEU A 48 4.48 7.28 2.67
N HIS A 49 4.41 6.08 3.23
CA HIS A 49 4.80 5.82 4.62
C HIS A 49 6.27 6.15 4.86
N LYS A 50 7.17 5.74 3.95
CA LYS A 50 8.60 6.10 4.00
C LYS A 50 8.84 7.60 3.88
N LEU A 51 8.03 8.29 3.09
CA LEU A 51 8.04 9.75 2.97
C LEU A 51 7.37 10.48 4.15
N LYS A 52 6.89 9.77 5.18
CA LYS A 52 6.15 10.32 6.33
C LYS A 52 4.85 11.03 5.94
N ARG A 53 4.30 10.73 4.76
CA ARG A 53 3.00 11.18 4.27
C ARG A 53 1.91 10.20 4.73
N LEU A 54 1.75 10.09 6.05
CA LEU A 54 0.94 9.04 6.68
C LEU A 54 -0.54 9.06 6.28
N PRO A 55 -1.24 10.22 6.22
CA PRO A 55 -2.64 10.26 5.78
C PRO A 55 -2.83 9.76 4.35
N GLU A 56 -1.92 10.11 3.44
CA GLU A 56 -2.00 9.67 2.05
C GLU A 56 -1.66 8.18 1.91
N SER A 57 -0.76 7.67 2.75
CA SER A 57 -0.45 6.24 2.86
C SER A 57 -1.69 5.43 3.25
N VAL A 58 -2.45 5.89 4.26
CA VAL A 58 -3.72 5.27 4.66
C VAL A 58 -4.69 5.18 3.49
N GLU A 59 -4.88 6.27 2.75
CA GLU A 59 -5.81 6.30 1.62
C GLU A 59 -5.40 5.35 0.49
N ALA A 60 -4.10 5.23 0.21
CA ALA A 60 -3.59 4.30 -0.79
C ALA A 60 -3.79 2.84 -0.35
N ILE A 61 -3.50 2.50 0.91
CA ILE A 61 -3.68 1.13 1.42
C ILE A 61 -5.17 0.78 1.47
N LYS A 62 -6.05 1.70 1.87
CA LYS A 62 -7.51 1.49 1.83
C LYS A 62 -8.03 1.20 0.42
N LYS A 63 -7.45 1.79 -0.62
CA LYS A 63 -7.78 1.43 -2.01
C LYS A 63 -7.38 0.00 -2.34
N ALA A 64 -6.20 -0.45 -1.90
CA ALA A 64 -5.77 -1.84 -2.07
C ALA A 64 -6.75 -2.81 -1.38
N ILE A 65 -7.17 -2.51 -0.14
CA ILE A 65 -8.19 -3.27 0.61
C ILE A 65 -9.53 -3.28 -0.12
N ALA A 66 -9.98 -2.14 -0.65
CA ALA A 66 -11.25 -2.07 -1.37
C ALA A 66 -11.25 -2.92 -2.65
N ILE A 67 -10.09 -3.10 -3.29
CA ILE A 67 -9.93 -3.93 -4.49
C ILE A 67 -9.85 -5.42 -4.13
N ASN A 68 -9.06 -5.77 -3.11
CA ASN A 68 -8.94 -7.14 -2.61
C ASN A 68 -9.00 -7.16 -1.08
N PRO A 69 -10.22 -7.29 -0.50
CA PRO A 69 -10.42 -7.27 0.95
C PRO A 69 -9.97 -8.58 1.62
N GLY A 70 -9.67 -9.61 0.85
CA GLY A 70 -9.23 -10.91 1.37
C GLY A 70 -7.73 -10.99 1.65
N GLU A 71 -6.96 -9.95 1.35
CA GLU A 71 -5.50 -9.95 1.48
C GLU A 71 -5.05 -9.45 2.87
N PRO A 72 -4.55 -10.33 3.76
CA PRO A 72 -4.16 -9.93 5.11
C PRO A 72 -2.99 -8.93 5.15
N LEU A 73 -2.12 -8.96 4.13
CA LEU A 73 -0.96 -8.06 4.07
C LEU A 73 -1.39 -6.58 4.03
N TYR A 74 -2.52 -6.26 3.42
CA TYR A 74 -2.99 -4.88 3.29
C TYR A 74 -3.44 -4.33 4.65
N HIS A 75 -4.18 -5.12 5.43
CA HIS A 75 -4.58 -4.79 6.79
C HIS A 75 -3.37 -4.67 7.74
N THR A 76 -2.38 -5.56 7.59
CA THR A 76 -1.12 -5.47 8.35
C THR A 76 -0.36 -4.16 8.05
N SER A 77 -0.35 -3.77 6.78
CA SER A 77 0.28 -2.52 6.33
C SER A 77 -0.46 -1.30 6.87
N LEU A 78 -1.79 -1.30 6.84
CA LEU A 78 -2.62 -0.22 7.37
C LEU A 78 -2.44 -0.07 8.88
N SER A 79 -2.46 -1.18 9.63
CA SER A 79 -2.18 -1.22 11.07
C SER A 79 -0.83 -0.57 11.43
N THR A 80 0.21 -0.86 10.63
CA THR A 80 1.53 -0.27 10.84
C THR A 80 1.51 1.25 10.67
N VAL A 81 0.79 1.76 9.66
CA VAL A 81 0.68 3.20 9.42
C VAL A 81 -0.12 3.88 10.53
N PHE A 82 -1.23 3.30 10.99
CA PHE A 82 -2.01 3.83 12.12
C PHE A 82 -1.21 3.89 13.41
N ARG A 83 -0.39 2.87 13.69
CA ARG A 83 0.51 2.89 14.85
C ARG A 83 1.52 4.04 14.77
N ASP A 84 2.10 4.29 13.59
CA ASP A 84 3.00 5.42 13.37
C ASP A 84 2.31 6.79 13.49
N MET A 85 0.99 6.85 13.27
CA MET A 85 0.15 8.03 13.52
C MET A 85 -0.28 8.17 15.00
N GLY A 86 -0.01 7.18 15.85
CA GLY A 86 -0.49 7.14 17.24
C GLY A 86 -1.96 6.71 17.38
N MET A 87 -2.59 6.26 16.30
CA MET A 87 -3.96 5.76 16.24
C MET A 87 -3.98 4.28 16.64
N ILE A 88 -3.71 4.03 17.93
CA ILE A 88 -3.56 2.67 18.47
C ILE A 88 -4.83 1.83 18.35
N PRO A 89 -6.04 2.34 18.68
CA PRO A 89 -7.27 1.55 18.52
C PRO A 89 -7.48 1.06 17.09
N GLU A 90 -7.33 1.95 16.10
CA GLU A 90 -7.48 1.62 14.68
C GLU A 90 -6.39 0.64 14.22
N ALA A 91 -5.16 0.76 14.74
CA ALA A 91 -4.10 -0.19 14.44
C ALA A 91 -4.41 -1.61 14.96
N GLU A 92 -4.98 -1.73 16.16
CA GLU A 92 -5.37 -3.02 16.74
C GLU A 92 -6.55 -3.65 16.00
N GLU A 93 -7.53 -2.85 15.57
CA GLU A 93 -8.65 -3.30 14.75
C GLU A 93 -8.17 -3.90 13.42
N GLU A 94 -7.33 -3.18 12.68
CA GLU A 94 -6.78 -3.66 11.41
C GLU A 94 -5.90 -4.90 11.58
N MET A 95 -5.13 -4.97 12.67
CA MET A 95 -4.34 -6.15 12.99
C MET A 95 -5.23 -7.37 13.29
N ALA A 96 -6.34 -7.17 13.99
CA ALA A 96 -7.31 -8.23 14.26
C ALA A 96 -7.94 -8.75 12.97
N VAL A 97 -8.31 -7.85 12.03
CA VAL A 97 -8.83 -8.24 10.71
C VAL A 97 -7.80 -9.05 9.93
N SER A 98 -6.53 -8.61 9.88
CA SER A 98 -5.44 -9.37 9.25
C SER A 98 -5.35 -10.80 9.80
N PHE A 99 -5.37 -10.96 11.13
CA PHE A 99 -5.31 -12.28 11.75
C PHE A 99 -6.53 -13.16 11.45
N GLN A 100 -7.72 -12.57 11.37
CA GLN A 100 -8.93 -13.30 10.97
C GLN A 100 -8.80 -13.83 9.54
N LEU A 101 -8.34 -13.00 8.61
CA LEU A 101 -8.15 -13.39 7.21
C LEU A 101 -7.08 -14.49 7.07
N GLN A 102 -5.98 -14.41 7.81
CA GLN A 102 -4.94 -15.46 7.82
C GLN A 102 -5.43 -16.80 8.37
N ARG A 103 -6.35 -16.77 9.33
CA ARG A 103 -6.91 -17.98 9.96
C ARG A 103 -7.99 -18.64 9.10
N GLY A 104 -8.41 -18.00 8.00
CA GLY A 104 -9.23 -18.64 6.98
C GLY A 104 -10.63 -19.04 7.45
N TYR A 105 -11.26 -18.21 8.30
CA TYR A 105 -12.50 -18.48 9.06
C TYR A 105 -12.29 -19.30 10.34
#